data_AF-A0A8T3VEJ3-F1
#
_entry.id   AF-A0A8T3VEJ3-F1
#
_cell.length_a   1.000
_cell.length_b   1.000
_cell.length_c   1.000
_cell.angle_alpha   90.00
_cell.angle_beta   90.00
_cell.angle_gamma   90.00
#
_symmetry.space_group_name_H-M   'P 1'
#
loop_
_entity.id
_entity.type
_entity.pdbx_description
1 polymer ?
#
loop_
_entity_poly.entity_id
_entity_poly.type
_entity_poly.pdbx_seq_one_letter_code
_entity_poly.pdbx_strand_id
1 'polypeptide(L)' 'MENEGTIAIPIIGYIIAVISPIIGLVYGAVLVFFKKDTPLYQKHGRFIIYFAIVLFIIDLILRFVL' A
#
# COMPACT_ATOMS: atom_id res chain seq x y z
N MET A 1 -13.76 17.27 -16.01
CA MET A 1 -12.48 16.54 -15.93
C MET A 1 -12.59 15.63 -14.73
N GLU A 2 -12.68 14.34 -15.02
CA GLU A 2 -12.85 13.25 -14.07
C GLU A 2 -11.78 13.36 -12.98
N ASN A 3 -12.15 13.07 -11.74
CA ASN A 3 -11.33 13.30 -10.56
C ASN A 3 -10.16 12.28 -10.58
N GLU A 4 -9.11 12.54 -11.38
CA GLU A 4 -8.05 11.57 -11.70
C GLU A 4 -7.26 11.12 -10.46
N GLY A 5 -7.45 11.78 -9.31
CA GLY A 5 -6.72 11.48 -8.09
C GLY A 5 -5.27 11.93 -8.19
N THR A 6 -4.77 12.56 -7.13
CA THR A 6 -3.36 12.93 -7.04
C THR A 6 -2.47 11.69 -6.89
N ILE A 7 -1.53 11.50 -7.81
CA ILE A 7 -0.55 10.39 -7.83
C ILE A 7 0.31 10.36 -6.54
N ALA A 8 0.49 11.52 -5.89
CA ALA A 8 1.24 11.64 -4.64
C ALA A 8 0.72 10.70 -3.53
N ILE A 9 -0.59 10.46 -3.45
CA ILE A 9 -1.20 9.63 -2.40
C ILE A 9 -0.71 8.16 -2.51
N PRO A 10 -0.83 7.48 -3.66
CA PRO A 10 -0.19 6.17 -3.86
C PRO A 10 1.30 6.13 -3.54
N ILE A 11 2.06 7.14 -3.99
CA ILE A 11 3.53 7.19 -3.78
C ILE A 11 3.84 7.18 -2.28
N ILE A 12 3.14 8.01 -1.50
CA ILE A 12 3.27 8.04 -0.03
C ILE A 12 2.95 6.65 0.55
N GLY A 13 1.91 5.99 0.05
CA GLY A 13 1.56 4.63 0.49
C GLY A 13 2.67 3.61 0.27
N TYR A 14 3.38 3.66 -0.85
CA TYR A 14 4.54 2.78 -1.09
C TYR A 14 5.71 3.10 -0.16
N ILE A 15 6.03 4.38 0.05
CA ILE A 15 7.09 4.78 0.98
C ILE A 15 6.78 4.28 2.39
N ILE A 16 5.53 4.45 2.84
CA ILE A 16 5.07 3.94 4.14
C ILE A 16 5.20 2.41 4.21
N ALA A 17 4.83 1.68 3.16
CA ALA A 17 4.94 0.23 3.12
C ALA A 17 6.38 -0.30 3.21
N VAL A 18 7.36 0.43 2.66
CA VAL A 18 8.79 0.10 2.80
C VAL A 18 9.27 0.29 4.24
N ILE A 19 8.90 1.40 4.89
CA ILE A 19 9.31 1.72 6.25
C ILE A 19 8.64 0.77 7.26
N SER A 20 7.36 0.50 7.07
CA SER A 20 6.58 -0.40 7.90
C SER A 20 5.55 -1.14 7.05
N PRO A 21 5.78 -2.44 6.79
CA PRO A 21 4.82 -3.27 6.05
C PRO A 21 3.43 -3.27 6.68
N ILE A 22 3.35 -3.24 8.02
CA ILE A 22 2.06 -3.19 8.74
C ILE A 22 1.32 -1.88 8.45
N ILE A 23 1.99 -0.73 8.51
CA ILE A 23 1.34 0.55 8.22
C ILE A 23 0.99 0.65 6.73
N GLY A 24 1.83 0.10 5.84
CA GLY A 24 1.54 -0.01 4.41
C GLY A 24 0.27 -0.80 4.12
N LEU A 25 0.06 -1.93 4.81
CA LEU A 25 -1.16 -2.74 4.75
C LEU A 25 -2.39 -1.91 5.12
N VAL A 26 -2.33 -1.19 6.25
CA VAL A 26 -3.44 -0.33 6.70
C VAL A 26 -3.71 0.77 5.68
N TYR A 27 -2.67 1.44 5.18
CA TYR A 27 -2.81 2.51 4.21
C TYR A 27 -3.43 2.03 2.89
N GLY A 28 -2.95 0.89 2.38
CA GLY A 28 -3.51 0.25 1.19
C GLY A 28 -4.98 -0.14 1.39
N ALA A 29 -5.34 -0.67 2.57
CA ALA A 29 -6.73 -0.96 2.91
C ALA A 29 -7.58 0.32 2.95
N VAL A 30 -7.09 1.41 3.54
CA VAL A 30 -7.80 2.70 3.53
C VAL A 30 -8.07 3.16 2.10
N LEU A 31 -7.08 3.08 1.20
CA LEU A 31 -7.27 3.46 -0.20
C LEU A 31 -8.32 2.60 -0.91
N VAL A 32 -8.35 1.30 -0.66
CA VAL A 32 -9.30 0.38 -1.31
C VAL A 32 -10.73 0.58 -0.79
N PHE A 33 -10.91 0.73 0.53
CA PHE A 33 -12.24 0.77 1.14
C PHE A 33 -12.84 2.18 1.21
N PHE A 34 -12.03 3.22 1.45
CA PHE A 34 -12.51 4.59 1.67
C PHE A 34 -12.36 5.49 0.44
N LYS A 35 -11.51 5.15 -0.52
CA LYS A 35 -11.28 5.91 -1.75
C LYS A 35 -11.71 5.15 -3.02
N LYS A 36 -12.78 4.37 -2.89
CA LYS A 36 -13.35 3.50 -3.94
C LYS A 36 -13.81 4.24 -5.20
N ASP A 37 -14.13 5.52 -5.10
CA ASP A 37 -14.69 6.32 -6.21
C ASP A 37 -13.60 6.79 -7.20
N THR A 38 -12.32 6.62 -6.86
CA THR A 38 -11.19 6.97 -7.73
C THR A 38 -10.48 5.69 -8.19
N PRO A 39 -10.54 5.35 -9.50
CA PRO A 39 -9.94 4.13 -10.03
C PRO A 39 -8.43 4.00 -9.72
N LEU A 40 -7.72 5.14 -9.72
CA LEU A 40 -6.29 5.22 -9.41
C LEU A 40 -6.00 4.74 -7.98
N TYR A 41 -6.76 5.22 -6.99
CA TYR A 41 -6.58 4.81 -5.59
C TYR A 41 -6.97 3.36 -5.36
N GLN A 42 -8.01 2.87 -6.04
CA GLN A 42 -8.43 1.48 -5.90
C GLN A 42 -7.42 0.48 -6.52
N LYS A 43 -6.80 0.85 -7.64
CA LYS A 43 -5.75 0.05 -8.29
C LYS A 43 -4.48 0.03 -7.43
N HIS A 44 -3.97 1.21 -7.07
CA HIS A 44 -2.73 1.30 -6.30
C HIS A 44 -2.90 0.85 -4.84
N GLY A 45 -4.05 1.05 -4.21
CA GLY A 45 -4.33 0.53 -2.87
C GLY A 45 -4.17 -0.99 -2.79
N ARG A 46 -4.68 -1.73 -3.79
CA ARG A 46 -4.48 -3.19 -3.88
C ARG A 46 -3.02 -3.56 -4.07
N PHE A 47 -2.29 -2.84 -4.91
CA PHE A 47 -0.85 -3.09 -5.09
C PHE A 47 -0.03 -2.76 -3.84
N ILE A 48 -0.36 -1.71 -3.10
CA ILE A 48 0.28 -1.37 -1.83
C ILE A 48 0.05 -2.50 -0.83
N ILE A 49 -1.17 -3.06 -0.75
CA ILE A 49 -1.46 -4.23 0.09
C ILE A 49 -0.56 -5.41 -0.30
N TYR A 50 -0.54 -5.81 -1.57
CA TYR A 50 0.27 -6.95 -2.02
C TYR A 50 1.76 -6.72 -1.75
N PHE A 51 2.25 -5.53 -2.05
CA PHE A 51 3.64 -5.14 -1.80
C PHE A 51 3.99 -5.21 -0.32
N ALA A 52 3.13 -4.68 0.54
CA ALA A 52 3.31 -4.72 1.99
C ALA A 52 3.29 -6.16 2.55
N ILE A 53 2.44 -7.05 2.04
CA ILE A 53 2.44 -8.47 2.42
C ILE A 53 3.78 -9.13 2.05
N VAL A 54 4.28 -8.88 0.84
CA VAL A 54 5.56 -9.44 0.39
C VAL A 54 6.71 -8.96 1.29
N LEU A 55 6.78 -7.66 1.57
CA LEU A 55 7.80 -7.11 2.48
C LEU A 55 7.68 -7.67 3.90
N PHE A 56 6.47 -7.85 4.40
CA PHE A 56 6.23 -8.44 5.72
C PHE A 56 6.71 -9.89 5.80
N ILE A 57 6.45 -10.70 4.77
CA ILE A 57 6.92 -12.08 4.69
C ILE A 57 8.46 -12.12 4.61
N ILE A 58 9.07 -11.24 3.80
CA ILE A 58 10.53 -11.14 3.71
C ILE A 58 11.13 -10.77 5.07
N ASP A 59 10.58 -9.76 5.77
CA ASP A 59 11.03 -9.36 7.11
C ASP A 59 10.91 -10.51 8.12
N LEU A 60 9.79 -11.25 8.09
CA LEU A 60 9.62 -12.43 8.93
C LEU A 60 10.69 -13.50 8.65
N ILE A 61 10.90 -13.85 7.38
CA ILE A 61 11.91 -14.85 6.99
C ILE A 61 13.30 -14.41 7.48
N LEU A 62 13.67 -13.14 7.26
CA LEU A 62 14.95 -12.60 7.70
C LEU A 62 15.13 -12.72 9.21
N ARG A 63 14.11 -12.42 10.02
CA ARG A 63 14.15 -12.56 11.49
C ARG A 63 14.27 -14.00 11.98
N PHE A 64 13.84 -14.99 11.19
CA PHE A 64 13.97 -16.41 11.55
C PHE A 64 15.28 -17.04 11.06
N VAL A 65 15.92 -16.45 10.04
CA VAL A 65 17.17 -16.96 9.45
C VAL A 65 18.41 -16.32 10.10
N LEU A 66 18.34 -15.03 10.47
CA LEU A 66 19.38 -14.32 11.23
C LEU A 66 19.16 -14.45 12.74
#